data_AF-A0AAV0HMX3-F1
#
_entry.id   AF-A0AAV0HMX3-F1
#
_cell.length_a   1.000
_cell.length_b   1.000
_cell.length_c   1.000
_cell.angle_alpha   90.00
_cell.angle_beta   90.00
_cell.angle_gamma   90.00
#
_symmetry.space_group_name_H-M   'P 1'
#
loop_
_entity.id
_entity.type
_entity.pdbx_description
1 polymer ?
#
loop_
_entity_poly.entity_id
_entity_poly.type
_entity_poly.pdbx_seq_one_letter_code
_entity_poly.pdbx_strand_id
1 'polypeptide(L)'
;APNGNAQTNFENGTEPVIHNDTDGAPWRVARIPNTSWKNYPWLHCLESYVQRLVRGWFNPIPDGHCGFRAISQAATGDQRNWPQMRRAVLEELESRPELYRAYYDGIANGIEDGIRRCRWASTSGCGPFNWMDNAELFVFATLHSWAIVVYSQGGRYTVLPVTAPPGVTRPRGILSLHFTGDHWVRLDFRHGQVPMPPINYLWPIYHDPSVNGWDQFFLHERALYDRLNP
;
A
#
# COMPACT_ATOMS: atom_id res chain seq x y z
N ALA A 1 57.62 3.92 -8.48
CA ALA A 1 57.28 3.40 -9.82
C ALA A 1 58.26 2.26 -10.15
N PRO A 2 57.87 1.20 -10.88
CA PRO A 2 56.50 0.75 -11.20
C PRO A 2 56.27 -0.80 -11.24
N ASN A 3 54.98 -1.16 -11.28
CA ASN A 3 54.31 -2.25 -12.02
C ASN A 3 54.40 -3.74 -11.60
N GLY A 4 53.23 -4.27 -11.22
CA GLY A 4 52.86 -5.68 -11.35
C GLY A 4 51.33 -5.84 -11.32
N ASN A 5 50.72 -5.97 -12.51
CA ASN A 5 49.28 -6.15 -12.74
C ASN A 5 48.72 -7.40 -12.04
N ALA A 6 47.56 -7.26 -11.40
CA ALA A 6 46.57 -8.33 -11.34
C ALA A 6 45.19 -7.74 -11.62
N GLN A 7 44.54 -8.34 -12.62
CA GLN A 7 43.35 -7.87 -13.28
C GLN A 7 42.10 -7.93 -12.40
N THR A 8 41.26 -6.93 -12.64
CA THR A 8 39.84 -6.81 -12.33
C THR A 8 39.04 -8.04 -12.76
N ASN A 9 38.07 -8.45 -11.93
CA ASN A 9 36.75 -8.95 -12.36
C ASN A 9 35.88 -9.24 -11.13
N PHE A 10 35.05 -8.27 -10.74
CA PHE A 10 33.72 -8.55 -10.20
C PHE A 10 32.75 -7.54 -10.81
N GLU A 11 31.88 -8.08 -11.64
CA GLU A 11 30.87 -7.40 -12.42
C GLU A 11 29.77 -6.82 -11.52
N ASN A 12 29.35 -5.60 -11.88
CA ASN A 12 28.01 -5.03 -11.70
C ASN A 12 27.44 -5.01 -10.27
N GLY A 13 28.13 -4.30 -9.38
CA GLY A 13 27.48 -3.62 -8.26
C GLY A 13 26.75 -2.37 -8.76
N THR A 14 25.45 -2.46 -9.04
CA THR A 14 24.62 -1.25 -8.98
C THR A 14 24.46 -0.89 -7.51
N GLU A 15 25.35 -0.05 -7.00
CA GLU A 15 25.11 0.63 -5.74
C GLU A 15 23.75 1.35 -5.81
N PRO A 16 22.93 1.30 -4.75
CA PRO A 16 21.70 2.06 -4.73
C PRO A 16 22.06 3.54 -4.81
N VAL A 17 21.60 4.22 -5.87
CA VAL A 17 21.64 5.67 -5.96
C VAL A 17 20.78 6.22 -4.83
N ILE A 18 21.43 6.61 -3.73
CA ILE A 18 20.83 7.39 -2.65
C ILE A 18 20.84 8.83 -3.14
N HIS A 19 19.70 9.31 -3.63
CA HIS A 19 19.48 10.74 -3.78
C HIS A 19 19.36 11.33 -2.38
N ASN A 20 20.42 12.01 -1.94
CA ASN A 20 20.38 12.89 -0.77
C ASN A 20 19.59 14.15 -1.15
N ASP A 21 18.26 14.06 -1.11
CA ASP A 21 17.40 15.23 -1.10
C ASP A 21 17.09 15.56 0.35
N THR A 22 17.68 16.66 0.81
CA THR A 22 17.47 17.29 2.11
C THR A 22 16.05 17.82 2.20
N ASP A 23 15.10 16.96 2.60
CA ASP A 23 13.82 17.33 3.22
C ASP A 23 13.34 16.11 4.01
N GLY A 24 13.38 16.18 5.34
CA GLY A 24 13.12 15.07 6.27
C GLY A 24 11.69 14.50 6.24
N ALA A 25 11.30 13.84 5.15
CA ALA A 25 10.01 13.15 5.03
C ALA A 25 10.22 11.63 5.14
N PRO A 26 10.07 11.02 6.34
CA PRO A 26 10.33 9.60 6.53
C PRO A 26 9.40 8.62 5.80
N TRP A 27 8.46 9.04 4.94
CA TRP A 27 7.45 8.11 4.37
C TRP A 27 7.09 8.38 2.90
N ARG A 28 8.05 8.21 1.98
CA ARG A 28 7.75 7.90 0.58
C ARG A 28 7.51 6.40 0.44
N VAL A 29 6.60 5.99 -0.44
CA VAL A 29 6.40 4.57 -0.76
C VAL A 29 7.72 4.00 -1.29
N ALA A 30 8.32 3.06 -0.57
CA ALA A 30 9.62 2.47 -0.92
C ALA A 30 9.57 1.82 -2.31
N ARG A 31 10.67 1.80 -3.08
CA ARG A 31 10.65 1.14 -4.40
C ARG A 31 10.49 -0.39 -4.27
N ILE A 32 9.88 -1.03 -5.26
CA ILE A 32 9.92 -2.49 -5.38
C ILE A 32 11.32 -2.88 -5.88
N PRO A 33 12.07 -3.75 -5.19
CA PRO A 33 13.34 -4.26 -5.72
C PRO A 33 13.06 -5.02 -7.02
N ASN A 34 13.73 -4.60 -8.10
CA ASN A 34 13.48 -4.95 -9.50
C ASN A 34 12.92 -6.38 -9.72
N THR A 35 11.61 -6.46 -9.97
CA THR A 35 10.93 -7.67 -10.44
C THR A 35 10.28 -7.36 -11.78
N SER A 36 10.66 -8.12 -12.81
CA SER A 36 9.98 -8.05 -14.10
C SER A 36 8.51 -8.44 -13.95
N TRP A 37 7.60 -7.64 -14.50
CA TRP A 37 6.17 -7.98 -14.58
C TRP A 37 5.92 -9.30 -15.34
N LYS A 38 6.88 -9.74 -16.17
CA LYS A 38 6.76 -10.92 -17.07
C LYS A 38 6.45 -12.24 -16.36
N ASN A 39 6.64 -12.31 -15.04
CA ASN A 39 6.38 -13.53 -14.25
C ASN A 39 5.32 -13.31 -13.16
N TYR A 40 4.47 -12.28 -13.27
CA TYR A 40 3.44 -12.05 -12.27
C TYR A 40 2.34 -13.14 -12.35
N PRO A 41 2.22 -14.04 -11.35
CA PRO A 41 1.36 -15.23 -11.49
C PRO A 41 -0.12 -14.88 -11.64
N TRP A 42 -0.55 -13.78 -11.03
CA TRP A 42 -1.93 -13.32 -11.02
C TRP A 42 -2.19 -12.19 -12.03
N LEU A 43 -1.33 -12.03 -13.04
CA LEU A 43 -1.54 -11.02 -14.08
C LEU A 43 -2.89 -11.20 -14.78
N HIS A 44 -3.29 -12.46 -15.01
CA HIS A 44 -4.56 -12.81 -15.63
C HIS A 44 -5.79 -12.44 -14.80
N CYS A 45 -5.63 -12.20 -13.48
CA CYS A 45 -6.72 -11.76 -12.60
C CYS A 45 -6.92 -10.23 -12.61
N LEU A 46 -5.99 -9.47 -13.19
CA LEU A 46 -6.10 -8.02 -13.33
C LEU A 46 -6.84 -7.64 -14.61
N GLU A 47 -7.47 -6.48 -14.63
CA GLU A 47 -8.07 -5.95 -15.86
C GLU A 47 -6.99 -5.66 -16.92
N SER A 48 -7.37 -5.83 -18.19
CA SER A 48 -6.42 -5.74 -19.31
C SER A 48 -5.63 -4.42 -19.34
N TYR A 49 -6.23 -3.30 -18.91
CA TYR A 49 -5.54 -2.02 -18.83
C TYR A 49 -4.49 -1.99 -17.72
N VAL A 50 -4.75 -2.61 -16.55
CA VAL A 50 -3.77 -2.73 -15.46
C VAL A 50 -2.62 -3.62 -15.91
N GLN A 51 -2.93 -4.75 -16.58
CA GLN A 51 -1.92 -5.67 -17.11
C GLN A 51 -0.91 -4.96 -18.04
N ARG A 52 -1.37 -4.01 -18.87
CA ARG A 52 -0.50 -3.24 -19.78
C ARG A 52 0.39 -2.23 -19.06
N LEU A 53 -0.06 -1.72 -17.92
CA LEU A 53 0.58 -0.61 -17.21
C LEU A 53 1.50 -1.05 -16.07
N VAL A 54 1.24 -2.20 -15.44
CA VAL A 54 2.10 -2.72 -14.36
C VAL A 54 3.54 -2.92 -14.85
N ARG A 55 4.50 -2.57 -14.00
CA ARG A 55 5.93 -2.64 -14.30
C ARG A 55 6.69 -3.52 -13.33
N GLY A 56 6.25 -3.55 -12.08
CA GLY A 56 6.80 -4.39 -11.04
C GLY A 56 5.73 -4.87 -10.09
N TRP A 57 6.09 -5.85 -9.28
CA TRP A 57 5.22 -6.41 -8.26
C TRP A 57 6.04 -7.00 -7.12
N PHE A 58 5.53 -6.89 -5.90
CA PHE A 58 6.15 -7.50 -4.73
C PHE A 58 5.20 -8.54 -4.17
N ASN A 59 5.69 -9.77 -4.07
CA ASN A 59 4.99 -10.91 -3.48
C ASN A 59 5.38 -11.06 -2.00
N PRO A 60 4.53 -10.68 -1.05
CA PRO A 60 4.79 -10.95 0.35
C PRO A 60 4.77 -12.45 0.63
N ILE A 61 5.40 -12.87 1.73
CA ILE A 61 5.28 -14.25 2.20
C ILE A 61 3.80 -14.56 2.50
N PRO A 62 3.23 -15.67 1.98
CA PRO A 62 1.80 -15.99 2.11
C PRO A 62 1.51 -16.76 3.41
N ASP A 63 1.82 -16.17 4.56
CA ASP A 63 1.63 -16.79 5.88
C ASP A 63 0.41 -16.23 6.64
N GLY A 64 -0.54 -15.60 5.94
CA GLY A 64 -1.68 -14.92 6.55
C GLY A 64 -1.39 -13.51 7.06
N HIS A 65 -0.13 -13.07 7.01
CA HIS A 65 0.25 -11.67 7.28
C HIS A 65 0.54 -10.88 6.00
N CYS A 66 0.24 -11.43 4.81
CA CYS A 66 0.62 -10.87 3.51
C CYS A 66 0.21 -9.40 3.32
N GLY A 67 -0.98 -8.98 3.78
CA GLY A 67 -1.41 -7.58 3.76
C GLY A 67 -0.48 -6.67 4.57
N PHE A 68 -0.25 -7.00 5.84
CA PHE A 68 0.67 -6.27 6.72
C PHE A 68 2.11 -6.28 6.17
N ARG A 69 2.54 -7.39 5.57
CA ARG A 69 3.86 -7.53 4.92
C ARG A 69 3.98 -6.65 3.67
N ALA A 70 2.93 -6.53 2.86
CA ALA A 70 2.89 -5.63 1.71
C ALA A 70 3.01 -4.17 2.15
N ILE A 71 2.25 -3.75 3.16
CA ILE A 71 2.35 -2.41 3.75
C ILE A 71 3.75 -2.18 4.33
N SER A 72 4.28 -3.16 5.07
CA SER A 72 5.60 -3.07 5.67
C SER A 72 6.72 -2.89 4.64
N GLN A 73 6.66 -3.65 3.54
CA GLN A 73 7.58 -3.48 2.42
C GLN A 73 7.42 -2.10 1.77
N ALA A 74 6.18 -1.60 1.62
CA ALA A 74 5.92 -0.27 1.10
C ALA A 74 6.45 0.84 2.02
N ALA A 75 6.33 0.70 3.34
CA ALA A 75 6.70 1.73 4.31
C ALA A 75 8.19 1.75 4.63
N THR A 76 8.83 0.58 4.65
CA THR A 76 10.19 0.43 5.19
C THR A 76 11.17 -0.21 4.21
N GLY A 77 10.69 -0.72 3.08
CA GLY A 77 11.49 -1.54 2.16
C GLY A 77 11.68 -2.98 2.64
N ASP A 78 11.19 -3.35 3.82
CA ASP A 78 11.41 -4.67 4.42
C ASP A 78 10.12 -5.27 5.01
N GLN A 79 9.61 -6.32 4.38
CA GLN A 79 8.40 -7.02 4.83
C GLN A 79 8.50 -7.64 6.23
N ARG A 80 9.71 -7.79 6.79
CA ARG A 80 9.91 -8.37 8.13
C ARG A 80 9.39 -7.45 9.24
N ASN A 81 9.18 -6.17 8.94
CA ASN A 81 8.60 -5.20 9.87
C ASN A 81 7.06 -5.23 9.91
N TRP A 82 6.43 -6.30 9.41
CA TRP A 82 4.98 -6.46 9.44
C TRP A 82 4.38 -6.47 10.86
N PRO A 83 5.05 -6.98 11.93
CA PRO A 83 4.46 -6.95 13.27
C PRO A 83 4.25 -5.51 13.76
N GLN A 84 5.15 -4.59 13.38
CA GLN A 84 5.02 -3.18 13.69
C GLN A 84 3.83 -2.56 12.96
N MET A 85 3.59 -2.93 11.69
CA MET A 85 2.42 -2.46 10.94
C MET A 85 1.11 -2.92 11.59
N ARG A 86 1.03 -4.19 12.00
CA ARG A 86 -0.15 -4.72 12.69
C ARG A 86 -0.37 -4.04 14.05
N ARG A 87 0.70 -3.82 14.81
CA ARG A 87 0.63 -3.13 16.11
C ARG A 87 0.19 -1.67 15.94
N ALA A 88 0.73 -0.96 14.95
CA ALA A 88 0.35 0.44 14.69
C ALA A 88 -1.15 0.57 14.37
N VAL A 89 -1.73 -0.38 13.62
CA VAL A 89 -3.19 -0.42 13.40
C VAL A 89 -3.94 -0.68 14.70
N LEU A 90 -3.50 -1.64 15.51
CA LEU A 90 -4.14 -1.92 16.80
C LEU A 90 -4.16 -0.69 17.71
N GLU A 91 -3.00 -0.03 17.89
CA GLU A 91 -2.84 1.17 18.71
C GLU A 91 -3.72 2.32 18.20
N GLU A 92 -3.81 2.48 16.89
CA GLU A 92 -4.63 3.50 16.23
C GLU A 92 -6.14 3.23 16.40
N LEU A 93 -6.58 1.97 16.27
CA LEU A 93 -7.97 1.58 16.50
C LEU A 93 -8.37 1.70 17.97
N GLU A 94 -7.49 1.33 18.91
CA GLU A 94 -7.75 1.44 20.34
C GLU A 94 -7.77 2.90 20.81
N SER A 95 -6.94 3.77 20.21
CA SER A 95 -6.86 5.19 20.59
C SER A 95 -7.94 6.06 19.97
N ARG A 96 -8.38 5.75 18.74
CA ARG A 96 -9.36 6.56 17.98
C ARG A 96 -10.46 5.71 17.36
N PRO A 97 -11.18 4.86 18.12
CA PRO A 97 -12.15 3.93 17.55
C PRO A 97 -13.27 4.63 16.78
N GLU A 98 -13.78 5.74 17.31
CA GLU A 98 -14.88 6.48 16.69
C GLU A 98 -14.54 7.07 15.32
N LEU A 99 -13.25 7.35 15.06
CA LEU A 99 -12.79 7.83 13.75
C LEU A 99 -12.97 6.77 12.66
N TYR A 100 -12.86 5.49 13.03
CA TYR A 100 -12.88 4.37 12.08
C TYR A 100 -14.18 3.57 12.07
N ARG A 101 -15.03 3.73 13.10
CA ARG A 101 -16.24 2.93 13.32
C ARG A 101 -17.09 2.79 12.05
N ALA A 102 -17.43 3.89 11.38
CA ALA A 102 -18.25 3.86 10.16
C ALA A 102 -17.64 3.04 9.02
N TYR A 103 -16.30 3.06 8.87
CA TYR A 103 -15.59 2.28 7.85
C TYR A 103 -15.61 0.79 8.18
N TYR A 104 -15.44 0.44 9.45
CA TYR A 104 -15.50 -0.95 9.90
C TYR A 104 -16.91 -1.54 9.87
N ASP A 105 -17.92 -0.77 10.24
CA ASP A 105 -19.32 -1.21 10.20
C ASP A 105 -19.83 -1.33 8.76
N GLY A 106 -19.32 -0.49 7.85
CA GLY A 106 -19.73 -0.49 6.43
C GLY A 106 -19.00 -1.49 5.54
N ILE A 107 -17.80 -1.98 5.94
CA ILE A 107 -16.95 -2.84 5.10
C ILE A 107 -16.65 -4.20 5.75
N ALA A 108 -16.58 -4.25 7.08
CA ALA A 108 -16.19 -5.42 7.86
C ALA A 108 -17.29 -5.80 8.86
N ASN A 109 -16.95 -6.64 9.83
CA ASN A 109 -17.87 -7.07 10.90
C ASN A 109 -17.82 -6.14 12.12
N GLY A 110 -17.61 -4.84 11.89
CA GLY A 110 -17.48 -3.83 12.93
C GLY A 110 -16.09 -3.71 13.54
N ILE A 111 -15.88 -2.62 14.28
CA ILE A 111 -14.55 -2.21 14.75
C ILE A 111 -13.92 -3.21 15.72
N GLU A 112 -14.74 -3.88 16.53
CA GLU A 112 -14.27 -4.88 17.49
C GLU A 112 -13.64 -6.09 16.79
N ASP A 113 -14.15 -6.49 15.61
CA ASP A 113 -13.53 -7.56 14.84
C ASP A 113 -12.17 -7.10 14.27
N GLY A 114 -12.05 -5.83 13.86
CA GLY A 114 -10.79 -5.21 13.47
C GLY A 114 -9.73 -5.25 14.58
N ILE A 115 -10.11 -4.80 15.78
CA ILE A 115 -9.26 -4.85 16.97
C ILE A 115 -8.86 -6.28 17.30
N ARG A 116 -9.82 -7.22 17.28
CA ARG A 116 -9.58 -8.65 17.53
C ARG A 116 -8.55 -9.23 16.53
N ARG A 117 -8.72 -8.96 15.23
CA ARG A 117 -7.77 -9.40 14.19
C ARG A 117 -6.38 -8.83 14.43
N CYS A 118 -6.28 -7.53 14.72
CA CYS A 118 -5.00 -6.86 14.92
C CYS A 118 -4.30 -7.25 16.23
N ARG A 119 -5.06 -7.69 17.25
CA ARG A 119 -4.53 -8.21 18.53
C ARG A 119 -3.83 -9.57 18.37
N TRP A 120 -4.03 -10.29 17.27
CA TRP A 120 -3.29 -11.52 17.00
C TRP A 120 -1.78 -11.24 16.88
N ALA A 121 -1.04 -11.62 17.94
CA ALA A 121 0.37 -11.28 18.10
C ALA A 121 1.35 -12.43 17.76
N SER A 122 0.84 -13.59 17.31
CA SER A 122 1.73 -14.70 16.94
C SER A 122 2.55 -14.34 15.71
N THR A 123 3.84 -14.68 15.75
CA THR A 123 4.74 -14.61 14.59
C THR A 123 4.66 -15.84 13.69
N SER A 124 3.96 -16.89 14.14
CA SER A 124 3.54 -17.98 13.27
C SER A 124 2.45 -17.48 12.32
N GLY A 125 2.34 -18.11 11.14
CA GLY A 125 1.26 -17.78 10.22
C GLY A 125 -0.14 -17.88 10.85
N CYS A 126 -1.09 -17.12 10.30
CA CYS A 126 -2.44 -17.02 10.84
C CYS A 126 -3.54 -17.34 9.80
N GLY A 127 -4.65 -17.90 10.27
CA GLY A 127 -5.80 -18.22 9.42
C GLY A 127 -6.66 -16.99 9.05
N PRO A 128 -7.68 -17.18 8.20
CA PRO A 128 -8.53 -16.10 7.66
C PRO A 128 -9.14 -15.18 8.72
N PHE A 129 -9.46 -15.72 9.89
CA PHE A 129 -9.98 -14.95 11.04
C PHE A 129 -9.02 -13.89 11.58
N ASN A 130 -7.76 -13.84 11.13
CA ASN A 130 -6.74 -12.88 11.59
C ASN A 130 -6.04 -12.18 10.41
N TRP A 131 -6.53 -12.38 9.18
CA TRP A 131 -6.02 -11.69 8.00
C TRP A 131 -6.31 -10.20 8.06
N MET A 132 -5.59 -9.42 7.25
CA MET A 132 -5.91 -8.02 7.01
C MET A 132 -7.16 -7.95 6.15
N ASP A 133 -8.13 -7.14 6.57
CA ASP A 133 -9.36 -6.82 5.85
C ASP A 133 -9.20 -5.47 5.12
N ASN A 134 -10.17 -5.14 4.27
CA ASN A 134 -10.19 -3.89 3.52
C ASN A 134 -10.35 -2.67 4.45
N ALA A 135 -11.00 -2.84 5.60
CA ALA A 135 -11.19 -1.75 6.57
C ALA A 135 -9.86 -1.25 7.17
N GLU A 136 -8.88 -2.13 7.40
CA GLU A 136 -7.55 -1.74 7.88
C GLU A 136 -6.80 -0.82 6.88
N LEU A 137 -7.17 -0.82 5.60
CA LEU A 137 -6.57 0.08 4.60
C LEU A 137 -6.85 1.56 4.92
N PHE A 138 -7.98 1.90 5.53
CA PHE A 138 -8.27 3.28 5.95
C PHE A 138 -7.32 3.73 7.06
N VAL A 139 -6.98 2.81 7.96
CA VAL A 139 -6.03 3.07 9.04
C VAL A 139 -4.63 3.28 8.45
N PHE A 140 -4.18 2.40 7.55
CA PHE A 140 -2.89 2.55 6.89
C PHE A 140 -2.79 3.79 6.00
N ALA A 141 -3.86 4.12 5.27
CA ALA A 141 -3.92 5.36 4.49
C ALA A 141 -3.70 6.57 5.40
N THR A 142 -4.39 6.63 6.54
CA THR A 142 -4.21 7.70 7.54
C THR A 142 -2.79 7.74 8.11
N LEU A 143 -2.28 6.63 8.65
CA LEU A 143 -0.97 6.56 9.31
C LEU A 143 0.17 6.99 8.39
N HIS A 144 0.10 6.62 7.10
CA HIS A 144 1.14 6.95 6.13
C HIS A 144 0.83 8.18 5.26
N SER A 145 -0.38 8.74 5.37
CA SER A 145 -0.91 9.78 4.50
C SER A 145 -0.82 9.38 3.02
N TRP A 146 -1.14 8.13 2.69
CA TRP A 146 -1.12 7.61 1.32
C TRP A 146 -2.52 7.49 0.73
N ALA A 147 -2.64 7.64 -0.58
CA ALA A 147 -3.75 7.05 -1.32
C ALA A 147 -3.43 5.58 -1.58
N ILE A 148 -4.32 4.68 -1.17
CA ILE A 148 -4.17 3.25 -1.40
C ILE A 148 -5.15 2.82 -2.49
N VAL A 149 -4.62 2.41 -3.63
CA VAL A 149 -5.37 1.91 -4.77
C VAL A 149 -5.47 0.40 -4.69
N VAL A 150 -6.68 -0.14 -4.72
CA VAL A 150 -6.94 -1.58 -4.69
C VAL A 150 -7.52 -2.05 -6.02
N TYR A 151 -6.90 -3.07 -6.60
CA TYR A 151 -7.44 -3.88 -7.68
C TYR A 151 -7.80 -5.26 -7.12
N SER A 152 -8.96 -5.79 -7.47
CA SER A 152 -9.36 -7.15 -7.12
C SER A 152 -10.45 -7.64 -8.08
N GLN A 153 -10.64 -8.96 -8.19
CA GLN A 153 -11.75 -9.50 -8.97
C GLN A 153 -13.13 -9.05 -8.46
N GLY A 154 -13.26 -8.79 -7.15
CA GLY A 154 -14.50 -8.35 -6.51
C GLY A 154 -14.77 -6.84 -6.62
N GLY A 155 -13.86 -6.08 -7.22
CA GLY A 155 -14.00 -4.64 -7.38
C GLY A 155 -12.69 -3.89 -7.24
N ARG A 156 -12.75 -2.59 -7.55
CA ARG A 156 -11.59 -1.70 -7.55
C ARG A 156 -11.97 -0.34 -7.02
N TYR A 157 -11.17 0.16 -6.11
CA TYR A 157 -11.46 1.36 -5.35
C TYR A 157 -10.18 1.99 -4.83
N THR A 158 -10.28 3.25 -4.45
CA THR A 158 -9.20 4.00 -3.80
C THR A 158 -9.60 4.33 -2.37
N VAL A 159 -8.72 4.03 -1.43
CA VAL A 159 -8.83 4.44 -0.03
C VAL A 159 -7.97 5.67 0.18
N LEU A 160 -8.55 6.71 0.75
CA LEU A 160 -7.85 7.92 1.14
C LEU A 160 -7.74 8.02 2.67
N PRO A 161 -6.76 8.79 3.18
CA PRO A 161 -6.61 9.07 4.61
C PRO A 161 -7.89 9.63 5.21
N VAL A 162 -8.29 9.16 6.39
CA VAL A 162 -9.51 9.61 7.07
C VAL A 162 -9.32 10.97 7.73
N THR A 163 -8.10 11.25 8.22
CA THR A 163 -7.70 12.52 8.82
C THR A 163 -6.23 12.82 8.51
N ALA A 164 -5.83 14.08 8.60
CA ALA A 164 -4.46 14.49 8.37
C ALA A 164 -3.64 14.47 9.67
N PRO A 165 -2.44 13.85 9.69
CA PRO A 165 -1.51 14.04 10.79
C PRO A 165 -1.09 15.52 10.91
N PRO A 166 -0.69 15.99 12.11
CA PRO A 166 -0.23 17.36 12.30
C PRO A 166 0.86 17.76 11.30
N GLY A 167 0.66 18.90 10.63
CA GLY A 167 1.60 19.44 9.64
C GLY A 167 1.56 18.78 8.26
N VAL A 168 0.72 17.75 8.04
CA VAL A 168 0.52 17.14 6.72
C VAL A 168 -0.65 17.79 6.02
N THR A 169 -0.42 18.40 4.87
CA THR A 169 -1.45 19.15 4.11
C THR A 169 -1.82 18.52 2.77
N ARG A 170 -1.15 17.42 2.40
CA ARG A 170 -1.40 16.68 1.16
C ARG A 170 -0.96 15.22 1.31
N PRO A 171 -1.48 14.31 0.47
CA PRO A 171 -0.99 12.94 0.41
C PRO A 171 0.52 12.86 0.12
N ARG A 172 1.20 11.88 0.73
CA ARG A 172 2.64 11.62 0.59
C ARG A 172 2.99 10.65 -0.54
N GLY A 173 2.00 9.96 -1.10
CA GLY A 173 2.21 9.02 -2.20
C GLY A 173 0.99 8.16 -2.51
N ILE A 174 1.16 7.31 -3.52
CA ILE A 174 0.17 6.31 -3.95
C ILE A 174 0.78 4.92 -3.73
N LEU A 175 0.06 4.07 -3.00
CA LEU A 175 0.36 2.64 -2.87
C LEU A 175 -0.67 1.86 -3.68
N SER A 176 -0.22 1.02 -4.61
CA SER A 176 -1.11 0.14 -5.37
C SER A 176 -1.02 -1.30 -4.88
N LEU A 177 -2.17 -1.90 -4.61
CA LEU A 177 -2.33 -3.27 -4.14
C LEU A 177 -3.24 -4.05 -5.09
N HIS A 178 -2.95 -5.34 -5.24
CA HIS A 178 -3.85 -6.32 -5.82
C HIS A 178 -4.21 -7.34 -4.76
N PHE A 179 -5.51 -7.55 -4.56
CA PHE A 179 -6.02 -8.64 -3.75
C PHE A 179 -6.49 -9.79 -4.65
N THR A 180 -5.86 -10.96 -4.51
CA THR A 180 -6.13 -12.14 -5.34
C THR A 180 -7.33 -12.96 -4.87
N GLY A 181 -7.95 -12.58 -3.76
CA GLY A 181 -9.02 -13.32 -3.07
C GLY A 181 -8.60 -13.87 -1.71
N ASP A 182 -7.30 -14.18 -1.56
CA ASP A 182 -6.70 -14.69 -0.32
C ASP A 182 -5.29 -14.14 -0.05
N HIS A 183 -4.73 -13.39 -1.01
CA HIS A 183 -3.37 -12.88 -0.92
C HIS A 183 -3.25 -11.44 -1.40
N TRP A 184 -2.47 -10.65 -0.67
CA TRP A 184 -2.18 -9.26 -1.01
C TRP A 184 -0.85 -9.17 -1.73
N VAL A 185 -0.85 -8.54 -2.90
CA VAL A 185 0.35 -8.26 -3.69
C VAL A 185 0.46 -6.76 -3.87
N ARG A 186 1.66 -6.21 -3.75
CA ARG A 186 1.90 -4.81 -4.12
C ARG A 186 2.24 -4.71 -5.60
N LEU A 187 1.65 -3.73 -6.28
CA LEU A 187 1.95 -3.41 -7.68
C LEU A 187 2.79 -2.13 -7.78
N ASP A 188 3.58 -2.05 -8.83
CA ASP A 188 4.32 -0.84 -9.22
C ASP A 188 4.00 -0.45 -10.65
N PHE A 189 3.88 0.86 -10.86
CA PHE A 189 3.55 1.49 -12.14
C PHE A 189 4.61 2.54 -12.46
N ARG A 190 4.71 2.95 -13.73
CA ARG A 190 5.54 4.12 -14.03
C ARG A 190 4.94 5.34 -13.35
N HIS A 191 5.80 6.29 -12.98
CA HIS A 191 5.38 7.57 -12.43
C HIS A 191 4.32 8.23 -13.32
N GLY A 192 3.20 8.68 -12.72
CA GLY A 192 2.08 9.30 -13.42
C GLY A 192 1.21 8.34 -14.28
N GLN A 193 1.40 7.02 -14.14
CA GLN A 193 0.65 6.00 -14.89
C GLN A 193 -0.15 5.04 -14.01
N VAL A 194 -0.46 5.41 -12.76
CA VAL A 194 -1.36 4.62 -11.91
C VAL A 194 -2.81 4.89 -12.35
N PRO A 195 -3.56 3.91 -12.88
CA PRO A 195 -4.97 4.10 -13.18
C PRO A 195 -5.77 4.02 -11.87
N MET A 196 -6.09 5.16 -11.27
CA MET A 196 -6.75 5.22 -9.96
C MET A 196 -8.27 5.05 -10.08
N PRO A 197 -8.85 3.95 -9.55
CA PRO A 197 -10.30 3.75 -9.52
C PRO A 197 -11.02 4.78 -8.63
N PRO A 198 -12.36 4.81 -8.66
CA PRO A 198 -13.16 5.69 -7.79
C PRO A 198 -12.78 5.56 -6.33
N ILE A 199 -12.86 6.68 -5.62
CA ILE A 199 -12.66 6.70 -4.17
C ILE A 199 -13.78 5.91 -3.51
N ASN A 200 -13.45 5.13 -2.49
CA ASN A 200 -14.42 4.35 -1.72
C ASN A 200 -15.54 5.27 -1.22
N TYR A 201 -16.78 4.82 -1.39
CA TYR A 201 -17.99 5.61 -1.16
C TYR A 201 -18.16 6.08 0.29
N LEU A 202 -17.53 5.45 1.27
CA LEU A 202 -17.56 5.88 2.67
C LEU A 202 -16.68 7.11 2.92
N TRP A 203 -15.59 7.28 2.16
CA TRP A 203 -14.68 8.40 2.37
C TRP A 203 -15.36 9.78 2.25
N PRO A 204 -16.10 10.12 1.17
CA PRO A 204 -16.74 11.43 1.07
C PRO A 204 -17.81 11.70 2.14
N ILE A 205 -18.28 10.67 2.86
CA ILE A 205 -19.32 10.79 3.89
C ILE A 205 -18.70 11.04 5.28
N TYR A 206 -17.60 10.33 5.60
CA TYR A 206 -17.10 10.21 6.97
C TYR A 206 -15.70 10.78 7.21
N HIS A 207 -15.00 11.27 6.18
CA HIS A 207 -13.67 11.85 6.39
C HIS A 207 -13.72 13.10 7.27
N ASP A 208 -12.64 13.32 8.01
CA ASP A 208 -12.46 14.52 8.83
C ASP A 208 -12.20 15.75 7.93
N PRO A 209 -12.70 16.95 8.29
CA PRO A 209 -12.49 18.15 7.49
C PRO A 209 -11.03 18.50 7.19
N SER A 210 -10.07 18.02 7.98
CA SER A 210 -8.63 18.22 7.72
C SER A 210 -8.13 17.64 6.39
N VAL A 211 -8.86 16.69 5.80
CA VAL A 211 -8.51 16.10 4.50
C VAL A 211 -9.46 16.52 3.36
N ASN A 212 -10.26 17.56 3.58
CA ASN A 212 -11.10 18.14 2.53
C ASN A 212 -10.25 18.48 1.29
N GLY A 213 -10.73 18.07 0.11
CA GLY A 213 -10.08 18.30 -1.17
C GLY A 213 -8.87 17.39 -1.46
N TRP A 214 -8.54 16.43 -0.59
CA TRP A 214 -7.43 15.51 -0.85
C TRP A 214 -7.66 14.62 -2.09
N ASP A 215 -8.92 14.38 -2.45
CA ASP A 215 -9.31 13.70 -3.69
C ASP A 215 -8.92 14.47 -4.96
N GLN A 216 -8.79 15.80 -4.88
CA GLN A 216 -8.43 16.65 -6.01
C GLN A 216 -6.97 16.50 -6.42
N PHE A 217 -6.09 16.01 -5.54
CA PHE A 217 -4.69 15.74 -5.89
C PHE A 217 -4.52 14.61 -6.92
N PHE A 218 -5.56 13.81 -7.15
CA PHE A 218 -5.50 12.63 -8.00
C PHE A 218 -6.39 12.70 -9.25
N LEU A 219 -6.74 13.92 -9.68
CA LEU A 219 -7.57 14.12 -10.87
C LEU A 219 -6.93 13.53 -12.13
N HIS A 220 -5.59 13.59 -12.26
CA HIS A 220 -4.87 13.03 -13.40
C HIS A 220 -4.96 11.49 -13.42
N GLU A 221 -4.71 10.83 -12.29
CA GLU A 221 -4.78 9.39 -12.14
C GLU A 221 -6.21 8.85 -12.32
N ARG A 222 -7.21 9.57 -11.83
CA ARG A 222 -8.64 9.25 -12.04
C ARG A 222 -9.03 9.38 -13.51
N ALA A 223 -8.65 10.49 -14.15
CA ALA A 223 -8.92 10.67 -15.58
C ALA A 223 -8.22 9.61 -16.45
N LEU A 224 -7.05 9.12 -16.03
CA LEU A 224 -6.40 7.99 -16.69
C LEU A 224 -7.22 6.70 -16.54
N TYR A 225 -7.74 6.43 -15.35
CA TYR A 225 -8.62 5.28 -15.11
C TYR A 225 -9.87 5.34 -16.00
N ASP A 226 -10.59 6.47 -16.01
CA ASP A 226 -11.83 6.63 -16.79
C ASP A 226 -11.61 6.42 -18.28
N ARG A 227 -10.47 6.90 -18.83
CA ARG A 227 -10.11 6.68 -20.24
C ARG A 227 -9.82 5.22 -20.58
N LEU A 228 -9.32 4.45 -19.61
CA LEU A 228 -8.87 3.06 -19.83
C LEU A 228 -9.95 2.04 -19.50
N ASN A 229 -10.96 2.44 -18.73
CA ASN A 229 -12.06 1.61 -18.27
C ASN A 229 -13.41 2.29 -18.56
N PRO A 230 -13.82 2.35 -19.84
CA PRO A 230 -15.15 2.82 -20.23
C PRO A 230 -16.27 1.90 -19.73
#